data_AF-A0A4Y2PDH7-F1
#
_entry.id   AF-A0A4Y2PDH7-F1
#
_cell.length_a   1.000
_cell.length_b   1.000
_cell.length_c   1.000
_cell.angle_alpha   90.00
_cell.angle_beta   90.00
_cell.angle_gamma   90.00
#
_symmetry.space_group_name_H-M   'P 1'
#
loop_
_entity.id
_entity.type
_entity.pdbx_description
1 polymer ?
#
loop_
_entity_poly.entity_id
_entity_poly.type
_entity_poly.pdbx_seq_one_letter_code
_entity_poly.pdbx_strand_id
1 'polypeptide(L)'
;MASNLRSGDRNIYLIGSERHQITGCKLPSNRQVLSMLFYNLHEVKLSIIENANLVMRECLIFWEKVRIPTRATPHYVEKIMKMYNHWRNLQKSTCRRSEKQEENERSFISDLNNLFHIAHANALEIIKIEDRKLSLGQREPGRRGCLMGIDMKIAKCEERVFIESHGTRKQTG
;
A
#
# COMPACT_ATOMS: atom_id res chain seq x y z
N MET A 1 -18.90 6.03 -26.74
CA MET A 1 -18.21 4.71 -26.77
C MET A 1 -18.11 4.21 -25.34
N ALA A 2 -18.99 3.27 -24.97
CA ALA A 2 -19.05 2.70 -23.63
C ALA A 2 -18.12 1.48 -23.59
N SER A 3 -17.01 1.59 -22.87
CA SER A 3 -16.13 0.45 -22.62
C SER A 3 -16.79 -0.48 -21.61
N ASN A 4 -17.08 -1.69 -22.07
CA ASN A 4 -17.55 -2.88 -21.35
C ASN A 4 -17.09 -2.92 -19.87
N LEU A 5 -17.99 -2.62 -18.94
CA LEU A 5 -17.83 -2.95 -17.53
C LEU A 5 -17.91 -4.48 -17.42
N ARG A 6 -16.80 -5.11 -17.01
CA ARG A 6 -16.81 -6.53 -16.63
C ARG A 6 -17.88 -6.75 -15.58
N SER A 7 -18.78 -7.68 -15.85
CA SER A 7 -19.97 -8.07 -15.06
C SER A 7 -19.65 -8.72 -13.69
N GLY A 8 -18.69 -8.19 -12.92
CA GLY A 8 -18.25 -8.81 -11.66
C GLY A 8 -17.68 -7.90 -10.58
N ASP A 9 -17.58 -6.58 -10.80
CA ASP A 9 -17.03 -5.67 -9.78
C ASP A 9 -18.03 -5.49 -8.63
N ARG A 10 -17.91 -6.32 -7.59
CA ARG A 10 -18.61 -6.10 -6.32
C ARG A 10 -18.15 -4.78 -5.73
N ASN A 11 -19.12 -3.89 -5.48
CA ASN A 11 -18.87 -2.58 -4.91
C ASN A 11 -18.98 -2.66 -3.38
N ILE A 12 -17.89 -2.34 -2.70
CA ILE A 12 -17.80 -2.30 -1.25
C ILE A 12 -18.25 -0.93 -0.76
N TYR A 13 -19.15 -0.91 0.22
CA TYR A 13 -19.64 0.31 0.86
C TYR A 13 -18.50 1.31 1.18
N LEU A 14 -18.62 2.55 0.69
CA LEU A 14 -17.65 3.66 0.80
C LEU A 14 -16.28 3.46 0.14
N ILE A 15 -15.89 2.23 -0.19
CA ILE A 15 -14.54 1.88 -0.67
C ILE A 15 -14.48 1.78 -2.19
N GLY A 16 -15.53 1.27 -2.83
CA GLY A 16 -15.57 1.07 -4.29
C GLY A 16 -15.31 -0.38 -4.69
N SER A 17 -14.78 -0.57 -5.90
CA SER A 17 -14.48 -1.89 -6.47
C SER A 17 -13.41 -2.65 -5.67
N GLU A 18 -13.62 -3.95 -5.46
CA GLU A 18 -12.58 -4.89 -5.05
C GLU A 18 -11.42 -4.94 -6.05
N ARG A 19 -10.22 -5.28 -5.57
CA ARG A 19 -9.03 -5.42 -6.42
C ARG A 19 -8.21 -6.61 -5.95
N HIS A 20 -7.86 -7.53 -6.85
CA HIS A 20 -7.12 -8.74 -6.49
C HIS A 20 -5.68 -8.50 -6.04
N GLN A 21 -5.10 -7.34 -6.38
CA GLN A 21 -3.72 -7.00 -6.04
C GLN A 21 -3.54 -5.48 -5.90
N ILE A 22 -2.51 -5.05 -5.16
CA ILE A 22 -2.12 -3.66 -5.08
C ILE A 22 -1.30 -3.29 -6.32
N THR A 23 -1.79 -2.33 -7.11
CA THR A 23 -1.13 -1.87 -8.34
C THR A 23 -0.72 -0.40 -8.29
N GLY A 24 0.16 -0.01 -9.21
CA GLY A 24 0.55 1.39 -9.44
C GLY A 24 2.02 1.66 -9.13
N CYS A 25 2.41 2.93 -9.21
CA CYS A 25 3.79 3.35 -8.96
C CYS A 25 3.93 4.24 -7.71
N LYS A 26 3.02 4.13 -6.75
CA LYS A 26 3.06 4.92 -5.50
C LYS A 26 2.99 3.97 -4.32
N LEU A 27 3.39 4.46 -3.14
CA LEU A 27 3.16 3.69 -1.92
C LEU A 27 1.65 3.42 -1.74
N PRO A 28 1.28 2.23 -1.20
CA PRO A 28 -0.11 1.83 -1.09
C PRO A 28 -0.96 2.83 -0.30
N SER A 29 -2.18 3.07 -0.76
CA SER A 29 -3.19 3.83 0.00
C SER A 29 -4.05 2.91 0.85
N ASN A 30 -4.71 3.49 1.85
CA ASN A 30 -5.70 2.80 2.67
C ASN A 30 -6.77 2.11 1.81
N ARG A 31 -7.23 2.76 0.73
CA ARG A 31 -8.19 2.20 -0.23
C ARG A 31 -7.67 0.93 -0.89
N GLN A 32 -6.44 0.94 -1.39
CA GLN A 32 -5.86 -0.22 -2.09
C GLN A 32 -5.71 -1.41 -1.16
N VAL A 33 -5.25 -1.17 0.08
CA VAL A 33 -5.14 -2.18 1.13
C VAL A 33 -6.50 -2.81 1.43
N LEU A 34 -7.53 -1.99 1.66
CA LEU A 34 -8.88 -2.51 1.92
C LEU A 34 -9.48 -3.21 0.70
N SER A 35 -9.29 -2.69 -0.51
CA SER A 35 -9.85 -3.28 -1.74
C SER A 35 -9.33 -4.70 -1.97
N MET A 36 -8.06 -4.95 -1.66
CA MET A 36 -7.47 -6.29 -1.71
C MET A 36 -7.91 -7.18 -0.57
N LEU A 37 -8.01 -6.63 0.64
CA LEU A 37 -8.56 -7.35 1.78
C LEU A 37 -9.97 -7.89 1.45
N PHE A 38 -10.86 -7.06 0.90
CA PHE A 38 -12.22 -7.50 0.57
C PHE A 38 -12.25 -8.52 -0.56
N TYR A 39 -11.45 -8.36 -1.61
CA TYR A 39 -11.34 -9.36 -2.67
C TYR A 39 -11.01 -10.75 -2.09
N ASN A 40 -10.01 -10.82 -1.20
CA ASN A 40 -9.60 -12.08 -0.57
C ASN A 40 -10.65 -12.64 0.39
N LEU A 41 -11.42 -11.79 1.09
CA LEU A 41 -12.53 -12.25 1.94
C LEU A 41 -13.67 -12.81 1.08
N HIS A 42 -13.96 -12.18 -0.05
CA HIS A 42 -15.16 -12.46 -0.83
C HIS A 42 -14.95 -13.55 -1.88
N GLU A 43 -13.80 -13.56 -2.54
CA GLU A 43 -13.49 -14.50 -3.63
C GLU A 43 -12.60 -15.65 -3.15
N VAL A 44 -11.54 -15.36 -2.40
CA VAL A 44 -10.58 -16.37 -1.93
C VAL A 44 -11.03 -17.06 -0.63
N LYS A 45 -11.95 -16.44 0.13
CA LYS A 45 -12.50 -16.93 1.40
C LYS A 45 -11.47 -17.13 2.52
N LEU A 46 -10.41 -16.31 2.53
CA LEU A 46 -9.41 -16.34 3.59
C LEU A 46 -9.97 -15.81 4.92
N SER A 47 -9.46 -16.29 6.06
CA SER A 47 -9.74 -15.66 7.34
C SER A 47 -9.18 -14.23 7.37
N ILE A 48 -9.75 -13.35 8.19
CA ILE A 48 -9.33 -11.96 8.26
C ILE A 48 -7.85 -11.80 8.65
N ILE A 49 -7.35 -12.67 9.52
CA ILE A 49 -5.96 -12.64 10.01
C ILE A 49 -5.00 -13.11 8.93
N GLU A 50 -5.28 -14.25 8.28
CA GLU A 50 -4.46 -14.77 7.17
C GLU A 50 -4.41 -13.76 6.02
N ASN A 51 -5.57 -13.19 5.71
CA ASN A 51 -5.71 -12.21 4.66
C ASN A 51 -4.94 -10.91 4.97
N ALA A 52 -5.02 -10.40 6.20
CA ALA A 52 -4.26 -9.22 6.60
C ALA A 52 -2.74 -9.45 6.44
N ASN A 53 -2.24 -10.65 6.77
CA ASN A 53 -0.85 -11.02 6.54
C ASN A 53 -0.49 -11.04 5.04
N LEU A 54 -1.37 -11.56 4.18
CA LEU A 54 -1.14 -11.60 2.74
C LEU A 54 -1.11 -10.19 2.12
N VAL A 55 -2.07 -9.34 2.47
CA VAL A 55 -2.11 -7.93 2.05
C VAL A 55 -0.86 -7.18 2.52
N MET A 56 -0.38 -7.47 3.74
CA MET A 56 0.86 -6.89 4.25
C MET A 56 2.10 -7.30 3.45
N ARG A 57 2.19 -8.56 3.02
CA ARG A 57 3.31 -9.01 2.17
C ARG A 57 3.36 -8.23 0.87
N GLU A 58 2.21 -7.98 0.23
CA GLU A 58 2.18 -7.12 -0.96
C GLU A 58 2.58 -5.68 -0.65
N CYS A 59 2.09 -5.11 0.45
CA CYS A 59 2.47 -3.76 0.85
C CYS A 59 3.99 -3.64 1.03
N LEU A 60 4.63 -4.60 1.69
CA LEU A 60 6.07 -4.57 1.97
C LEU A 60 6.91 -4.46 0.70
N ILE A 61 6.52 -5.08 -0.41
CA ILE A 61 7.22 -4.95 -1.70
C ILE A 61 7.35 -3.48 -2.12
N PHE A 62 6.29 -2.69 -1.97
CA PHE A 62 6.33 -1.25 -2.29
C PHE A 62 7.22 -0.46 -1.33
N TRP A 63 7.26 -0.85 -0.06
CA TRP A 63 8.06 -0.20 0.97
C TRP A 63 9.55 -0.56 0.90
N GLU A 64 9.87 -1.78 0.48
CA GLU A 64 11.24 -2.23 0.19
C GLU A 64 11.83 -1.47 -1.01
N LYS A 65 11.03 -1.21 -2.05
CA LYS A 65 11.45 -0.40 -3.21
C LYS A 65 11.91 1.00 -2.85
N VAL A 66 11.33 1.60 -1.81
CA VAL A 66 11.74 2.94 -1.32
C VAL A 66 12.79 2.87 -0.22
N ARG A 67 13.24 1.67 0.16
CA ARG A 67 14.28 1.43 1.19
C ARG A 67 13.98 2.14 2.51
N ILE A 68 12.70 2.25 2.85
CA ILE A 68 12.25 2.86 4.09
C ILE A 68 12.15 1.74 5.13
N PRO A 69 12.86 1.84 6.28
CA PRO A 69 12.68 0.89 7.36
C PRO A 69 11.23 0.85 7.82
N THR A 70 10.71 -0.36 7.93
CA THR A 70 9.37 -0.69 8.42
C THR A 70 9.47 -1.12 9.90
N ARG A 71 8.46 -0.78 10.71
CA ARG A 71 8.14 -1.43 11.99
C ARG A 71 7.95 -2.96 11.84
N ALA A 72 7.80 -3.64 12.98
CA ALA A 72 7.55 -5.08 13.02
C ALA A 72 6.14 -5.46 12.52
N THR A 73 6.04 -6.63 11.88
CA THR A 73 4.82 -7.20 11.28
C THR A 73 3.55 -7.15 12.15
N PRO A 74 3.58 -7.45 13.46
CA PRO A 74 2.36 -7.47 14.28
C PRO A 74 1.60 -6.13 14.31
N HIS A 75 2.33 -5.00 14.32
CA HIS A 75 1.73 -3.66 14.38
C HIS A 75 0.92 -3.31 13.12
N TYR A 76 1.22 -3.93 11.99
CA TYR A 76 0.54 -3.63 10.73
C TYR A 76 -0.72 -4.44 10.54
N VAL A 77 -0.70 -5.71 10.97
CA VAL A 77 -1.91 -6.52 11.03
C VAL A 77 -2.93 -5.83 11.93
N GLU A 78 -2.50 -5.33 13.10
CA GLU A 78 -3.35 -4.54 13.98
C GLU A 78 -3.93 -3.29 13.28
N LYS A 79 -3.13 -2.59 12.47
CA LYS A 79 -3.59 -1.43 11.71
C LYS A 79 -4.65 -1.79 10.67
N ILE A 80 -4.45 -2.86 9.90
CA ILE A 80 -5.46 -3.35 8.94
C ILE A 80 -6.74 -3.73 9.67
N MET A 81 -6.63 -4.45 10.79
CA MET A 81 -7.77 -4.86 11.60
C MET A 81 -8.55 -3.65 12.14
N LYS A 82 -7.87 -2.59 12.60
CA LYS A 82 -8.50 -1.33 13.02
C LYS A 82 -9.28 -0.68 11.88
N MET A 83 -8.69 -0.62 10.68
CA MET A 83 -9.37 -0.05 9.50
C MET A 83 -10.59 -0.88 9.09
N TYR A 84 -10.47 -2.21 9.06
CA TYR A 84 -11.58 -3.11 8.77
C TYR A 84 -12.71 -2.98 9.79
N ASN A 85 -12.40 -2.96 11.08
CA ASN A 85 -13.40 -2.80 12.14
C ASN A 85 -14.09 -1.44 12.10
N HIS A 86 -13.33 -0.37 11.82
CA HIS A 86 -13.90 0.96 11.66
C HIS A 86 -14.88 1.00 10.48
N TRP A 87 -14.50 0.45 9.32
CA TRP A 87 -15.42 0.29 8.19
C TRP A 87 -16.65 -0.57 8.55
N ARG A 88 -16.46 -1.69 9.25
CA ARG A 88 -17.54 -2.61 9.62
C ARG A 88 -18.56 -1.93 10.53
N ASN A 89 -18.10 -1.07 11.43
CA ASN A 89 -18.96 -0.27 12.30
C ASN A 89 -19.76 0.76 11.50
N LEU A 90 -19.12 1.47 10.55
CA LEU A 90 -19.81 2.40 9.64
C LEU A 90 -20.90 1.70 8.83
N GLN A 91 -20.59 0.53 8.29
CA GLN A 91 -21.55 -0.27 7.53
C GLN A 91 -22.75 -0.71 8.38
N LYS A 92 -22.54 -1.03 9.67
CA LYS A 92 -23.62 -1.40 10.59
C LYS A 92 -24.53 -0.22 10.94
N SER A 93 -24.00 1.00 10.93
CA SER A 93 -24.73 2.21 11.29
C SER A 93 -25.31 2.98 10.10
N THR A 94 -25.20 2.48 8.86
CA THR A 94 -25.76 3.10 7.65
C THR A 94 -27.26 3.42 7.73
N CYS A 95 -28.04 2.65 8.50
CA CYS A 95 -29.46 2.93 8.68
C CYS A 95 -29.74 4.18 9.55
N ARG A 96 -28.79 4.56 10.42
CA ARG A 96 -28.88 5.72 11.31
C ARG A 96 -28.34 6.93 10.55
N ARG A 97 -29.19 7.58 9.76
CA ARG A 97 -28.89 8.82 9.02
C ARG A 97 -28.76 10.03 9.96
N SER A 98 -27.82 9.97 10.90
CA SER A 98 -27.50 11.07 11.80
C SER A 98 -26.34 11.89 11.27
N GLU A 99 -26.27 13.16 11.63
CA GLU A 99 -25.17 14.06 11.26
C GLU A 99 -23.80 13.47 11.65
N LYS A 100 -23.71 12.88 12.85
CA LYS A 100 -22.50 12.19 13.32
C LYS A 100 -22.11 11.01 12.42
N GLN A 101 -23.08 10.25 11.91
CA GLN A 101 -22.79 9.15 10.99
C GLN A 101 -22.20 9.70 9.68
N GLU A 102 -22.81 10.73 9.11
CA GLU A 102 -22.35 11.35 7.86
C GLU A 102 -20.97 11.99 7.99
N GLU A 103 -20.66 12.60 9.14
CA GLU A 103 -19.33 13.11 9.45
C GLU A 103 -18.30 11.98 9.50
N ASN A 104 -18.60 10.88 10.19
CA ASN A 104 -17.70 9.73 10.26
C ASN A 104 -17.47 9.09 8.88
N GLU A 105 -18.51 8.99 8.05
CA GLU A 105 -18.38 8.48 6.67
C GLU A 105 -17.52 9.41 5.81
N ARG A 106 -17.72 10.73 5.90
CA ARG A 106 -16.89 11.71 5.19
C ARG A 106 -15.43 11.64 5.63
N SER A 107 -15.18 11.55 6.93
CA SER A 107 -13.83 11.39 7.49
C SER A 107 -13.17 10.12 6.96
N PHE A 108 -13.88 8.99 7.01
CA PHE A 108 -13.40 7.72 6.46
C PHE A 108 -13.07 7.82 4.97
N ILE A 109 -13.96 8.40 4.14
CA ILE A 109 -13.74 8.58 2.70
C ILE A 109 -12.49 9.44 2.43
N SER A 110 -12.31 10.52 3.19
CA SER A 110 -11.14 11.40 3.09
C SER A 110 -9.85 10.61 3.36
N ASP A 111 -9.88 9.74 4.36
CA ASP A 111 -8.72 8.92 4.74
C ASP A 111 -8.40 7.78 3.77
N LEU A 112 -9.34 7.35 2.92
CA LEU A 112 -9.11 6.23 2.00
C LEU A 112 -7.97 6.49 1.02
N ASN A 113 -7.78 7.73 0.58
CA ASN A 113 -6.74 8.07 -0.40
C ASN A 113 -5.39 8.41 0.27
N ASN A 114 -5.35 8.44 1.61
CA ASN A 114 -4.14 8.67 2.37
C ASN A 114 -3.19 7.46 2.29
N LEU A 115 -1.91 7.73 2.50
CA LEU A 115 -0.85 6.73 2.54
C LEU A 115 -1.13 5.69 3.65
N PHE A 116 -1.06 4.42 3.31
CA PHE A 116 -1.01 3.35 4.29
C PHE A 116 0.37 3.34 4.96
N HIS A 117 0.55 4.23 5.93
CA HIS A 117 1.84 4.49 6.56
C HIS A 117 2.28 3.34 7.46
N ILE A 118 3.41 2.73 7.12
CA ILE A 118 4.03 1.67 7.91
C ILE A 118 5.50 1.96 8.27
N ALA A 119 6.00 3.17 8.03
CA ALA A 119 7.41 3.45 8.31
C ALA A 119 7.74 3.33 9.82
N HIS A 120 8.98 2.93 10.12
CA HIS A 120 9.57 3.04 11.44
C HIS A 120 9.52 4.49 11.93
N ALA A 121 9.44 4.70 13.25
CA ALA A 121 9.40 6.06 13.83
C ALA A 121 10.64 6.87 13.40
N ASN A 122 11.81 6.24 13.52
CA ASN A 122 13.11 6.84 13.16
C ASN A 122 13.46 6.61 11.69
N ALA A 123 12.50 6.24 10.84
CA ALA A 123 12.79 5.92 9.44
C ALA A 123 13.53 7.07 8.74
N LEU A 124 13.16 8.33 8.99
CA LEU A 124 13.79 9.47 8.35
C LEU A 124 15.25 9.68 8.77
N GLU A 125 15.67 9.18 9.93
CA GLU A 125 17.05 9.25 10.43
C GLU A 125 17.93 8.15 9.81
N ILE A 126 17.32 7.01 9.48
CA ILE A 126 18.01 5.82 8.95
C ILE A 126 18.13 5.87 7.42
N ILE A 127 17.15 6.46 6.73
CA ILE A 127 17.10 6.52 5.26
C ILE A 127 18.23 7.42 4.71
N LYS A 128 18.81 7.03 3.58
CA LYS A 128 19.76 7.85 2.83
C LYS A 128 19.14 9.19 2.41
N ILE A 129 19.95 10.24 2.36
CA ILE A 129 19.49 11.60 2.03
C ILE A 129 18.72 11.64 0.69
N GLU A 130 19.18 10.88 -0.32
CA GLU A 130 18.56 10.81 -1.64
C GLU A 130 17.14 10.20 -1.61
N ASP A 131 16.97 9.11 -0.88
CA ASP A 131 15.70 8.39 -0.74
C ASP A 131 14.68 9.16 0.13
N ARG A 132 15.18 10.04 1.01
CA ARG A 132 14.36 10.89 1.90
C ARG A 132 13.42 11.80 1.11
N LYS A 133 13.87 12.38 0.00
CA LYS A 133 13.05 13.33 -0.80
C LYS A 133 11.80 12.66 -1.36
N LEU A 134 11.95 11.45 -1.89
CA LEU A 134 10.82 10.68 -2.39
C LEU A 134 9.90 10.23 -1.26
N SER A 135 10.46 9.73 -0.16
CA SER A 135 9.71 9.32 1.03
C SER A 135 8.80 10.44 1.54
N LEU A 136 9.32 11.67 1.62
CA LEU A 136 8.56 12.85 2.02
C LEU A 136 7.46 13.18 1.00
N GLY A 137 7.76 13.18 -0.31
CA GLY A 137 6.76 13.45 -1.34
C GLY A 137 5.58 12.45 -1.32
N GLN A 138 5.84 11.17 -1.04
CA GLN A 138 4.79 10.16 -0.92
C GLN A 138 3.89 10.35 0.30
N ARG A 139 4.31 11.10 1.32
CA ARG A 139 3.52 11.39 2.53
C ARG A 139 2.61 12.61 2.38
N GLU A 140 2.89 13.49 1.42
CA GLU A 140 2.08 14.67 1.16
C GLU A 140 0.73 14.34 0.52
N PRO A 141 -0.28 15.23 0.64
CA PRO A 141 -1.54 15.09 -0.09
C PRO A 141 -1.30 14.87 -1.59
N GLY A 142 -1.99 13.89 -2.16
CA GLY A 142 -1.80 13.48 -3.56
C GLY A 142 -0.61 12.54 -3.82
N ARG A 143 0.20 12.22 -2.79
CA ARG A 143 1.31 11.26 -2.83
C ARG A 143 2.24 11.54 -4.00
N ARG A 144 2.96 12.67 -3.94
CA ARG A 144 3.85 13.14 -5.02
C ARG A 144 5.08 12.24 -5.16
N GLY A 145 5.49 11.97 -6.40
CA GLY A 145 6.56 11.01 -6.73
C GLY A 145 6.03 9.68 -7.23
N CYS A 146 6.91 8.90 -7.86
CA CYS A 146 6.59 7.61 -8.47
C CYS A 146 7.79 6.66 -8.32
N LEU A 147 7.51 5.40 -8.00
CA LEU A 147 8.47 4.34 -7.74
C LEU A 147 9.14 3.82 -9.03
N MET A 148 8.51 3.97 -10.20
CA MET A 148 9.06 3.46 -11.47
C MET A 148 10.45 3.99 -11.80
N GLY A 149 10.72 5.27 -11.47
CA GLY A 149 12.05 5.86 -11.67
C GLY A 149 13.11 5.34 -10.70
N ILE A 150 12.70 4.79 -9.56
CA ILE A 150 13.61 4.14 -8.60
C ILE A 150 14.02 2.78 -9.12
N ASP A 151 13.06 1.95 -9.55
CA ASP A 151 13.34 0.58 -10.02
C ASP A 151 14.42 0.59 -11.13
N MET A 152 14.33 1.56 -12.06
CA MET A 152 15.29 1.73 -13.14
C MET A 152 16.66 2.27 -12.69
N LYS A 153 16.71 3.09 -11.63
CA LYS A 153 17.98 3.54 -11.03
C LYS A 153 18.64 2.46 -10.19
N ILE A 154 17.84 1.72 -9.41
CA ILE A 154 18.27 0.58 -8.61
C ILE A 154 18.84 -0.50 -9.52
N ALA A 155 18.12 -0.90 -10.58
CA ALA A 155 18.59 -1.89 -11.54
C ALA A 155 19.96 -1.51 -12.12
N LYS A 156 20.15 -0.25 -12.55
CA LYS A 156 21.45 0.23 -13.09
C LYS A 156 22.57 0.31 -12.05
N CYS A 157 22.23 0.49 -10.77
CA CYS A 157 23.21 0.56 -9.69
C CYS A 157 23.62 -0.85 -9.26
N GLU A 158 22.65 -1.75 -9.11
CA GLU A 158 22.88 -3.17 -8.82
C GLU A 158 23.64 -3.86 -9.96
N GLU A 159 23.33 -3.53 -11.22
CA GLU A 159 24.08 -4.00 -12.39
C GLU A 159 25.54 -3.55 -12.36
N ARG A 160 25.82 -2.29 -11.98
CA ARG A 160 27.20 -1.81 -11.83
C ARG A 160 27.95 -2.51 -10.71
N VAL A 161 27.34 -2.64 -9.53
CA VAL A 161 27.93 -3.36 -8.39
C VAL A 161 28.15 -4.84 -8.73
N PHE A 162 27.23 -5.45 -9.47
CA PHE A 162 27.37 -6.82 -9.96
C PHE A 162 28.55 -6.98 -10.94
N ILE A 163 28.68 -6.06 -11.91
CA ILE A 163 29.81 -6.03 -12.85
C ILE A 163 31.14 -5.79 -12.12
N GLU A 164 31.19 -4.89 -11.14
CA GLU A 164 32.40 -4.61 -10.37
C GLU A 164 32.83 -5.80 -9.49
N SER A 165 31.87 -6.54 -8.94
CA SER A 165 32.13 -7.71 -8.09
C SER A 165 32.47 -8.98 -8.87
N HIS A 166 32.03 -9.11 -10.13
CA HIS A 166 32.22 -10.32 -10.95
C HIS A 166 33.10 -10.09 -12.19
N GLY A 167 33.48 -8.85 -12.50
CA GLY A 167 34.26 -8.46 -13.68
C GLY A 167 35.77 -8.57 -13.54
N THR A 168 36.31 -8.87 -12.36
CA THR A 168 37.76 -8.98 -12.06
C THR A 168 38.33 -10.39 -12.27
N ARG A 169 37.83 -11.14 -13.26
CA ARG A 169 38.53 -12.31 -13.82
C ARG A 169 38.65 -12.23 -15.34
N LYS A 170 39.37 -11.22 -15.83
CA LYS A 170 40.02 -11.35 -17.14
C LYS A 170 41.43 -11.88 -16.92
N GLN A 171 41.60 -13.15 -17.27
CA GLN A 171 42.88 -13.83 -17.39
C GLN A 171 43.81 -12.99 -18.28
N THR A 172 44.93 -12.56 -17.73
CA THR A 172 46.12 -12.22 -18.51
C THR A 172 46.74 -13.54 -18.97
N GLY A 173 46.59 -13.83 -20.26
CA GLY A 173 47.37 -14.82 -20.99
C GLY A 173 48.28 -14.10 -21.97
#